data_AF-A0A8R7VB12-F1
#
_entry.id   AF-A0A8R7VB12-F1
#
_cell.length_a   1.000
_cell.length_b   1.000
_cell.length_c   1.000
_cell.angle_alpha   90.00
_cell.angle_beta   90.00
_cell.angle_gamma   90.00
#
_symmetry.space_group_name_H-M   'P 1'
#
loop_
_entity.id
_entity.type
_entity.pdbx_description
1 polymer ?
#
loop_
_entity_poly.entity_id
_entity_poly.type
_entity_poly.pdbx_seq_one_letter_code
_entity_poly.pdbx_strand_id
1 'polypeptide(L)'
;MGCSLSGLNALYEAATGGGDVWINERRFRVLRQIGEGGFAFVYLVKEHDASSYAARDRHPSHVSDDGTYAMKKVLIQSREQLDLVKEEIRVSSLFNHPNLLPLLDHAIIAVKV
;
A
#
# COMPACT_ATOMS: atom_id res chain seq x y z
N MET A 1 29.12 -0.74 -13.84
CA MET A 1 28.19 -1.80 -13.41
C MET A 1 26.98 -1.14 -12.80
N GLY A 2 25.98 -0.87 -13.63
CA GLY A 2 24.77 -0.16 -13.27
C GLY A 2 23.61 -1.14 -13.18
N CYS A 3 22.94 -1.17 -12.03
CA CYS A 3 21.64 -1.79 -11.86
C CYS A 3 20.69 -0.71 -11.33
N SER A 4 20.22 0.17 -12.22
CA SER A 4 19.00 0.92 -11.98
C SER A 4 17.83 -0.04 -12.18
N LEU A 5 17.52 -0.83 -11.15
CA LEU A 5 16.27 -1.58 -11.08
C LEU A 5 15.15 -0.56 -10.94
N SER A 6 14.65 -0.10 -12.08
CA SER A 6 13.48 0.76 -12.17
C SER A 6 12.32 0.05 -11.48
N GLY A 7 11.90 0.56 -10.31
CA GLY A 7 10.76 0.05 -9.54
C GLY A 7 9.45 -0.03 -10.34
N LEU A 8 9.41 0.55 -11.53
CA LEU A 8 8.34 0.45 -12.52
C LEU A 8 8.09 -0.97 -13.03
N ASN A 9 9.10 -1.83 -13.25
CA ASN A 9 8.83 -3.21 -13.70
C ASN A 9 8.22 -4.07 -12.58
N ALA A 10 8.64 -3.86 -11.33
CA ALA A 10 8.03 -4.54 -10.18
C ALA A 10 6.59 -4.08 -9.92
N LEU A 11 6.28 -2.80 -10.13
CA LEU A 11 4.95 -2.22 -9.94
C LEU A 11 3.97 -2.51 -11.10
N TYR A 12 4.48 -2.72 -12.32
CA TYR A 12 3.66 -3.11 -13.47
C TYR A 12 3.34 -4.61 -13.46
N GLU A 13 4.29 -5.48 -13.07
CA GLU A 13 4.01 -6.91 -12.82
C GLU A 13 3.10 -7.15 -11.59
N ALA A 14 3.05 -6.22 -10.64
CA ALA A 14 2.08 -6.28 -9.53
C ALA A 14 0.62 -6.09 -9.98
N ALA A 15 0.38 -5.52 -11.18
CA ALA A 15 -0.97 -5.38 -11.74
C ALA A 15 -1.54 -6.70 -12.30
N THR A 16 -0.71 -7.74 -12.48
CA THR A 16 -1.11 -9.07 -12.99
C THR A 16 -1.09 -10.18 -11.94
N GLY A 17 -0.90 -9.85 -10.66
CA GLY A 17 -1.12 -10.80 -9.55
C GLY A 17 0.07 -11.67 -9.14
N GLY A 18 1.29 -11.11 -9.12
CA GLY A 18 2.46 -11.84 -8.61
C GLY A 18 3.66 -11.02 -8.10
N GLY A 19 3.58 -9.69 -8.12
CA GLY A 19 4.71 -8.81 -7.79
C GLY A 19 4.81 -8.41 -6.30
N ASP A 20 6.01 -8.01 -5.90
CA ASP A 20 6.25 -7.36 -4.61
C ASP A 20 6.12 -5.83 -4.73
N VAL A 21 5.55 -5.23 -3.70
CA VAL A 21 5.34 -3.79 -3.57
C VAL A 21 6.09 -3.30 -2.34
N TRP A 22 6.80 -2.20 -2.50
CA TRP A 22 7.47 -1.49 -1.41
C TRP A 22 6.63 -0.29 -1.01
N ILE A 23 6.34 -0.19 0.28
CA ILE A 23 5.77 1.02 0.90
C ILE A 23 6.77 1.42 1.97
N ASN A 24 7.46 2.54 1.73
CA ASN A 24 8.60 2.97 2.54
C ASN A 24 9.63 1.82 2.65
N GLU A 25 10.05 1.45 3.86
CA GLU A 25 11.04 0.39 4.11
C GLU A 25 10.42 -1.02 4.19
N ARG A 26 9.13 -1.18 3.87
CA ARG A 26 8.40 -2.43 4.06
C ARG A 26 8.05 -3.07 2.72
N ARG A 27 8.30 -4.38 2.62
CA ARG A 27 8.04 -5.19 1.43
C ARG A 27 6.81 -6.06 1.61
N PHE A 28 5.92 -5.99 0.64
CA PHE A 28 4.67 -6.74 0.61
C PHE A 28 4.55 -7.53 -0.67
N ARG A 29 4.16 -8.80 -0.55
CA ARG A 29 3.80 -9.62 -1.70
C ARG A 29 2.32 -9.46 -2.00
N VAL A 30 1.97 -9.15 -3.25
CA VAL A 30 0.57 -9.13 -3.69
C VAL A 30 0.06 -10.56 -3.80
N LEU A 31 -1.02 -10.87 -3.08
CA LEU A 31 -1.64 -12.19 -3.13
C LEU A 31 -2.75 -12.24 -4.19
N ARG A 32 -3.67 -11.28 -4.14
CA ARG A 32 -4.81 -11.16 -5.07
C ARG A 32 -5.49 -9.81 -4.96
N GLN A 33 -6.22 -9.41 -6.00
CA GLN A 33 -7.16 -8.30 -5.94
C GLN A 33 -8.41 -8.70 -5.14
N ILE A 34 -8.92 -7.77 -4.32
CA ILE A 34 -10.12 -7.96 -3.47
C ILE A 34 -11.19 -6.89 -3.69
N GLY A 35 -10.90 -5.84 -4.45
CA GLY A 35 -11.87 -4.82 -4.80
C GLY A 35 -11.38 -3.90 -5.89
N GLU A 36 -12.31 -3.24 -6.57
CA GLU A 36 -12.07 -2.27 -7.64
C GLU A 36 -13.15 -1.20 -7.63
N GLY A 37 -12.77 0.04 -7.91
CA GLY A 37 -13.69 1.14 -8.14
C GLY A 37 -12.99 2.33 -8.79
N GLY A 38 -13.43 2.73 -9.98
CA GLY A 38 -12.85 3.84 -10.73
C GLY A 38 -11.35 3.65 -10.96
N PHE A 39 -10.53 4.57 -10.43
CA PHE A 39 -9.06 4.51 -10.52
C PHE A 39 -8.39 3.88 -9.29
N ALA A 40 -9.17 3.22 -8.42
CA ALA A 40 -8.67 2.59 -7.20
C ALA A 40 -8.87 1.07 -7.24
N PHE A 41 -7.82 0.36 -6.85
CA PHE A 41 -7.78 -1.10 -6.79
C PHE A 41 -7.33 -1.51 -5.39
N VAL A 42 -8.00 -2.49 -4.79
CA VAL A 42 -7.67 -2.99 -3.46
C VAL A 42 -7.10 -4.40 -3.60
N TYR A 43 -5.93 -4.62 -3.04
CA TYR A 43 -5.23 -5.90 -3.05
C TYR A 43 -5.10 -6.44 -1.64
N LEU A 44 -5.25 -7.75 -1.49
CA LEU A 44 -4.76 -8.46 -0.32
C LEU A 44 -3.25 -8.70 -0.51
N VAL A 45 -2.46 -8.22 0.43
CA VAL A 45 -1.00 -8.32 0.41
C VAL A 45 -0.49 -9.00 1.68
N LYS A 46 0.68 -9.63 1.62
CA LYS A 46 1.36 -10.22 2.78
C LYS A 46 2.72 -9.59 2.98
N GLU A 47 3.00 -9.10 4.19
CA GLU A 47 4.31 -8.56 4.54
C GLU A 47 5.35 -9.69 4.58
N HIS A 48 6.50 -9.47 3.92
CA HIS A 48 7.54 -10.51 3.78
C HIS A 48 8.25 -10.79 5.12
N ASP A 49 8.45 -9.76 5.95
CA ASP A 49 9.12 -9.83 7.25
C ASP A 49 8.19 -9.40 8.40
N ALA A 50 7.02 -10.04 8.50
CA ALA A 50 6.06 -9.80 9.58
C ALA A 50 6.63 -10.08 11.00
N SER A 51 7.80 -10.73 11.09
CA SER A 51 8.54 -10.99 12.33
C SER A 51 9.45 -9.83 12.76
N SER A 52 9.58 -8.78 11.96
CA SER A 52 10.34 -7.58 12.33
C SER A 52 9.66 -6.85 13.50
N TYR A 53 10.46 -6.32 14.42
CA TYR A 53 10.00 -5.59 15.62
C TYR A 53 8.96 -4.48 15.33
N ALA A 54 8.91 -3.97 14.10
CA ALA A 54 7.94 -2.99 13.62
C ALA A 54 6.48 -3.51 13.56
N ALA A 55 6.25 -4.83 13.52
CA ALA A 55 4.91 -5.41 13.61
C ALA A 55 4.40 -5.50 15.07
N ARG A 56 5.31 -5.50 16.06
CA ARG A 56 4.97 -5.66 17.49
C ARG A 56 4.58 -4.37 18.20
N ASP A 57 5.00 -3.22 17.69
CA ASP A 57 4.62 -1.90 18.22
C ASP A 57 3.25 -1.41 17.72
N ARG A 58 2.56 -2.20 16.89
CA ARG A 58 1.25 -1.83 16.37
C ARG A 58 0.15 -2.35 17.28
N HIS A 59 -0.88 -1.54 17.42
CA HIS A 59 -2.04 -1.93 18.22
C HIS A 59 -2.61 -3.25 17.68
N PRO A 60 -2.77 -4.28 18.54
CA PRO A 60 -3.07 -5.65 18.11
C PRO A 60 -4.40 -5.79 17.35
N SER A 61 -5.31 -4.80 17.46
CA SER A 61 -6.56 -4.79 16.70
C SER A 61 -6.43 -4.44 15.21
N HIS A 62 -5.24 -4.03 14.76
CA HIS A 62 -5.03 -3.49 13.41
C HIS A 62 -4.01 -4.27 12.58
N VAL A 63 -3.46 -5.34 13.14
CA VAL A 63 -2.54 -6.26 12.49
C VAL A 63 -3.23 -7.60 12.45
N SER A 64 -3.36 -8.18 11.25
CA SER A 64 -3.80 -9.55 11.12
C SER A 64 -2.72 -10.48 11.69
N ASP A 65 -3.13 -11.55 12.36
CA ASP A 65 -2.20 -12.51 12.96
C ASP A 65 -1.24 -13.14 11.94
N ASP A 66 -1.61 -13.16 10.66
CA ASP A 66 -0.85 -13.75 9.57
C ASP A 66 -0.03 -12.75 8.72
N GLY A 67 -0.02 -11.47 9.12
CA GLY A 67 0.73 -10.40 8.44
C GLY A 67 0.15 -10.00 7.08
N THR A 68 -1.15 -10.23 6.88
CA THR A 68 -1.89 -9.80 5.69
C THR A 68 -2.56 -8.43 5.86
N TYR A 69 -2.61 -7.66 4.78
CA TYR A 69 -3.16 -6.31 4.78
C TYR A 69 -3.97 -6.04 3.51
N ALA A 70 -4.89 -5.09 3.60
CA ALA A 70 -5.52 -4.50 2.43
C ALA A 70 -4.67 -3.31 1.95
N MET A 71 -4.25 -3.32 0.68
CA MET A 71 -3.49 -2.25 0.04
C MET A 71 -4.32 -1.62 -1.07
N LYS A 72 -4.65 -0.34 -0.93
CA LYS A 72 -5.36 0.44 -1.96
C LYS A 72 -4.36 1.14 -2.87
N LYS A 73 -4.29 0.74 -4.14
CA LYS A 73 -3.54 1.42 -5.20
C LYS A 73 -4.47 2.41 -5.90
N VAL A 74 -4.09 3.68 -5.92
CA VAL A 74 -4.84 4.73 -6.63
C VAL A 74 -4.01 5.23 -7.81
N LEU A 75 -4.56 5.15 -9.01
CA LEU A 75 -3.96 5.74 -10.20
C LEU A 75 -4.31 7.22 -10.25
N ILE A 76 -3.27 8.07 -10.27
CA ILE A 76 -3.41 9.52 -10.25
C ILE A 76 -3.01 10.06 -11.62
N GLN A 77 -3.94 10.76 -12.26
CA GLN A 77 -3.78 11.32 -13.61
C GLN A 77 -3.85 12.85 -13.65
N SER A 78 -4.27 13.49 -12.56
CA SER A 78 -4.36 14.95 -12.45
C SER A 78 -3.90 15.48 -11.09
N ARG A 79 -3.66 16.80 -10.99
CA ARG A 79 -3.30 17.45 -9.73
C ARG A 79 -4.47 17.45 -8.74
N GLU A 80 -5.67 17.65 -9.24
CA GLU A 80 -6.90 17.63 -8.44
C GLU A 80 -7.10 16.26 -7.80
N GLN A 81 -6.84 15.17 -8.54
CA GLN A 81 -6.85 13.82 -7.98
C GLN A 81 -5.76 13.61 -6.92
N LEU A 82 -4.56 14.15 -7.14
CA LEU A 82 -3.48 14.10 -6.16
C LEU A 82 -3.87 14.79 -4.85
N ASP A 83 -4.49 15.97 -4.94
CA ASP A 83 -4.91 16.73 -3.76
C ASP A 83 -6.02 16.01 -2.99
N LEU A 84 -6.98 15.39 -3.69
CA LEU A 84 -8.00 14.53 -3.05
C LEU A 84 -7.38 13.33 -2.33
N VAL A 85 -6.41 12.65 -2.95
CA VAL A 85 -5.71 11.51 -2.32
C VAL A 85 -4.90 11.95 -1.10
N LYS A 86 -4.22 13.11 -1.18
CA LYS A 86 -3.50 13.67 -0.03
C LYS A 86 -4.44 14.00 1.13
N GLU A 87 -5.61 14.55 0.83
CA GLU A 87 -6.62 14.83 1.84
C GLU A 87 -7.19 13.56 2.45
N GLU A 88 -7.45 12.51 1.65
CA GLU A 88 -7.85 11.19 2.15
C GLU A 88 -6.82 10.61 3.12
N ILE A 89 -5.53 10.67 2.77
CA ILE A 89 -4.41 10.23 3.61
C ILE A 89 -4.36 11.05 4.92
N ARG A 90 -4.44 12.39 4.80
CA ARG A 90 -4.39 13.31 5.94
C ARG A 90 -5.55 13.08 6.91
N VAL A 91 -6.76 12.92 6.40
CA VAL A 91 -7.96 12.71 7.21
C VAL A 91 -7.91 11.33 7.87
N SER A 92 -7.52 10.29 7.12
CA SER A 92 -7.44 8.91 7.64
C SER A 92 -6.37 8.75 8.73
N SER A 93 -5.29 9.53 8.71
CA SER A 93 -4.26 9.50 9.76
C SER A 93 -4.66 10.15 11.07
N LEU A 94 -5.75 10.93 11.10
CA LEU A 94 -6.24 11.61 12.31
C LEU A 94 -7.16 10.74 13.16
N PHE A 95 -7.68 9.64 12.62
CA PHE A 95 -8.65 8.79 13.31
C PHE A 95 -7.99 7.52 13.86
N ASN A 96 -8.32 7.20 15.11
CA ASN A 96 -8.03 5.90 15.72
C ASN A 96 -9.27 5.45 16.49
N HIS A 97 -10.13 4.68 15.82
CA HIS A 97 -11.43 4.27 16.37
C HIS A 97 -11.76 2.82 15.96
N PRO A 98 -12.33 1.99 16.84
CA PRO A 98 -12.58 0.57 16.56
C PRO A 98 -13.49 0.30 15.35
N ASN A 99 -14.34 1.25 14.97
CA ASN A 99 -15.24 1.13 13.80
C ASN A 99 -14.75 1.86 12.55
N LEU A 100 -13.53 2.41 12.56
CA LEU A 100 -12.90 3.03 11.40
C LEU A 100 -11.66 2.22 11.01
N LEU A 101 -11.50 1.97 9.72
CA LEU A 101 -10.29 1.32 9.22
C LEU A 101 -9.12 2.29 9.37
N PRO A 102 -8.05 1.92 10.11
CA PRO A 102 -6.90 2.79 10.29
C PRO A 102 -6.04 2.85 9.03
N LEU A 103 -5.44 4.00 8.77
CA LEU A 103 -4.35 4.10 7.81
C LEU A 103 -3.05 3.63 8.47
N LEU A 104 -2.53 2.48 8.04
CA LEU A 104 -1.30 1.91 8.59
C LEU A 104 -0.03 2.51 7.99
N ASP A 105 -0.06 2.80 6.69
CA ASP A 105 1.08 3.26 5.93
C ASP A 105 0.63 3.82 4.57
N HIS A 106 1.46 4.63 3.92
CA HIS A 106 1.21 5.13 2.57
C HIS A 106 2.51 5.51 1.85
N ALA A 107 2.46 5.52 0.52
CA ALA A 107 3.50 6.07 -0.34
C ALA A 107 2.87 6.69 -1.59
N ILE A 108 3.41 7.82 -2.04
CA ILE A 108 3.06 8.45 -3.31
C ILE A 108 4.25 8.29 -4.25
N ILE A 109 4.05 7.54 -5.34
CA ILE A 109 5.13 7.19 -6.27
C ILE A 109 4.92 8.00 -7.55
N ALA A 110 5.84 8.92 -7.83
CA ALA A 110 5.84 9.64 -9.10
C ALA A 110 6.33 8.71 -10.22
N VAL A 111 5.50 8.51 -11.25
CA VAL A 111 5.92 7.80 -12.46
C VAL A 111 6.59 8.81 -13.38
N LYS A 112 7.88 8.61 -13.64
CA LYS A 112 8.60 9.39 -14.64
C LYS A 112 8.18 8.88 -16.03
N VAL A 113 7.65 9.78 -16.85
CA VAL A 113 7.36 9.55 -18.27
C VAL A 113 8.65 9.71 -19.08
#